data_AF-A0A7W1LSP6-F1
#
_entry.id   AF-A0A7W1LSP6-F1
#
_cell.length_a   1.000
_cell.length_b   1.000
_cell.length_c   1.000
_cell.angle_alpha   90.00
_cell.angle_beta   90.00
_cell.angle_gamma   90.00
#
_symmetry.space_group_name_H-M   'P 1'
#
loop_
_entity.id
_entity.type
_entity.pdbx_description
1 polymer ?
#
loop_
_entity_poly.entity_id
_entity_poly.type
_entity_poly.pdbx_seq_one_letter_code
_entity_poly.pdbx_strand_id
1 'polypeptide(L)'
;NLFGKSHNALAPADVRVAQALADAATIGIIQQRTVQEANVLSDQLQTALDSRIVIEQAKGIYAERANVDMTVAWQALRNHSRNHNMRLRDVATAYIGGELELDIG
;
A
#
# COMPACT_ATOMS: atom_id res chain seq x y z
N ASN A 1 -36.42 23.81 11.47
CA ASN A 1 -37.84 24.08 11.77
C ASN A 1 -38.70 23.01 11.11
N LEU A 2 -38.99 21.96 11.88
CA LEU A 2 -39.73 20.75 11.49
C LEU A 2 -40.96 20.60 12.42
N PHE A 3 -41.72 21.68 12.57
CA PHE A 3 -42.91 21.71 13.43
C PHE A 3 -44.10 22.25 12.62
N GLY A 4 -44.66 21.38 11.77
CA GLY A 4 -45.93 21.59 11.09
C GLY A 4 -46.89 20.48 11.46
N LYS A 5 -47.95 20.81 12.21
CA LYS A 5 -49.03 19.92 12.62
C LYS A 5 -49.94 19.58 11.42
N SER A 6 -49.60 18.53 10.68
CA SER A 6 -50.58 17.79 9.87
C SER A 6 -50.00 16.42 9.57
N HIS A 7 -50.65 15.39 10.13
CA HIS A 7 -50.32 13.99 10.02
C HIS A 7 -50.64 13.49 8.60
N ASN A 8 -49.91 13.96 7.58
CA ASN A 8 -50.00 13.37 6.26
C ASN A 8 -48.95 12.26 6.20
N ALA A 9 -49.38 11.01 6.39
CA ALA A 9 -48.54 9.86 6.12
C ALA A 9 -47.95 10.02 4.71
N LEU A 10 -46.64 9.82 4.56
CA LEU A 10 -45.97 9.92 3.25
C LEU A 10 -46.80 9.15 2.23
N ALA A 11 -47.13 9.80 1.10
CA ALA A 11 -47.88 9.11 0.07
C ALA A 11 -47.06 7.88 -0.38
N PRO A 12 -47.67 6.74 -0.69
CA PRO A 12 -46.93 5.53 -1.07
C PRO A 12 -45.94 5.76 -2.23
N ALA A 13 -46.17 6.76 -3.08
CA ALA A 13 -45.24 7.16 -4.13
C ALA A 13 -43.96 7.81 -3.57
N ASP A 14 -44.08 8.71 -2.58
CA ASP A 14 -42.94 9.39 -1.96
C ASP A 14 -42.05 8.38 -1.20
N VAL A 15 -42.68 7.40 -0.53
CA VAL A 15 -41.95 6.29 0.12
C VAL A 15 -41.17 5.47 -0.90
N ARG A 16 -41.76 5.15 -2.06
CA ARG A 16 -41.06 4.40 -3.11
C ARG A 16 -39.88 5.18 -3.69
N VAL A 17 -40.02 6.48 -3.91
CA VAL A 17 -38.93 7.33 -4.40
C VAL A 17 -37.82 7.42 -3.36
N ALA A 18 -38.17 7.64 -2.09
CA ALA A 18 -37.19 7.67 -1.00
C ALA A 18 -36.45 6.33 -0.84
N GLN A 19 -37.17 5.20 -0.97
CA GLN A 19 -36.56 3.88 -0.92
C GLN A 19 -35.62 3.65 -2.11
N ALA A 20 -36.05 3.97 -3.33
CA ALA A 20 -35.21 3.82 -4.52
C ALA A 20 -33.93 4.67 -4.45
N LEU A 21 -34.02 5.89 -3.89
CA LEU A 21 -32.86 6.74 -3.63
C LEU A 21 -31.96 6.16 -2.54
N ALA A 22 -32.53 5.62 -1.46
CA ALA A 22 -31.77 4.97 -0.39
C ALA A 22 -31.06 3.71 -0.90
N ASP A 23 -31.70 2.92 -1.76
CA ASP A 23 -31.12 1.73 -2.39
C ASP A 23 -29.96 2.12 -3.32
N ALA A 24 -30.16 3.14 -4.18
CA ALA A 24 -29.12 3.65 -5.07
C ALA A 24 -27.93 4.24 -4.29
N ALA A 25 -28.19 4.98 -3.20
CA ALA A 25 -27.16 5.49 -2.31
C ALA A 25 -26.40 4.36 -1.62
N THR A 26 -27.10 3.31 -1.17
CA THR A 26 -26.49 2.13 -0.54
C THR A 26 -25.56 1.42 -1.51
N ILE A 27 -26.00 1.18 -2.75
CA ILE A 27 -25.17 0.60 -3.81
C ILE A 27 -23.96 1.50 -4.08
N GLY A 28 -24.16 2.81 -4.21
CA GLY A 28 -23.08 3.77 -4.45
C GLY A 28 -22.02 3.78 -3.35
N ILE A 29 -22.43 3.74 -2.08
CA ILE A 29 -21.52 3.71 -0.93
C ILE A 29 -20.72 2.40 -0.89
N ILE A 30 -21.37 1.25 -1.08
CA ILE A 30 -20.70 -0.06 -1.09
C ILE A 30 -19.69 -0.12 -2.24
N GLN A 31 -20.10 0.31 -3.44
CA GLN A 31 -19.22 0.32 -4.61
C GLN A 31 -18.00 1.21 -4.40
N GLN A 32 -18.20 2.40 -3.83
CA GLN A 32 -17.10 3.31 -3.53
C GLN A 32 -16.09 2.68 -2.58
N ARG A 33 -16.57 1.99 -1.53
CA ARG A 33 -15.70 1.30 -0.59
C ARG A 33 -14.90 0.17 -1.25
N THR A 34 -15.53 -0.66 -2.07
CA THR A 34 -14.84 -1.73 -2.80
C THR A 34 -13.76 -1.19 -3.73
N VAL A 35 -14.02 -0.11 -4.45
CA VAL A 35 -13.02 0.54 -5.32
C VAL A 35 -11.86 1.10 -4.49
N GLN A 36 -12.15 1.75 -3.36
CA GLN A 36 -11.10 2.26 -2.47
C GLN A 36 -10.22 1.14 -1.92
N GLU A 37 -10.80 0.03 -1.46
CA GLU A 37 -10.06 -1.13 -0.96
C GLU A 37 -9.20 -1.76 -2.07
N ALA A 38 -9.73 -1.87 -3.29
CA ALA A 38 -8.98 -2.37 -4.44
C ALA A 38 -7.79 -1.46 -4.81
N ASN A 39 -7.98 -0.14 -4.79
CA ASN A 39 -6.92 0.82 -5.05
C ASN A 39 -5.81 0.74 -3.99
N VAL A 40 -6.18 0.68 -2.70
CA VAL A 40 -5.22 0.53 -1.61
C VAL A 40 -4.39 -0.75 -1.77
N LEU A 41 -5.02 -1.87 -2.12
CA LEU A 41 -4.31 -3.12 -2.37
C LEU A 41 -3.36 -3.00 -3.57
N SER A 42 -3.82 -2.39 -4.67
CA SER A 42 -2.99 -2.17 -5.86
C SER A 42 -1.75 -1.34 -5.52
N ASP A 43 -1.90 -0.28 -4.75
CA ASP A 43 -0.79 0.60 -4.35
C ASP A 43 0.22 -0.15 -3.45
N GLN A 44 -0.26 -0.98 -2.54
CA GLN A 44 0.59 -1.82 -1.69
C GLN A 44 1.39 -2.84 -2.52
N LEU A 45 0.73 -3.49 -3.49
CA LEU A 45 1.40 -4.43 -4.40
C LEU A 45 2.42 -3.73 -5.28
N GLN A 46 2.09 -2.58 -5.85
CA GLN A 46 3.01 -1.79 -6.66
C GLN A 46 4.23 -1.37 -5.83
N THR A 47 4.01 -0.90 -4.60
CA THR A 47 5.10 -0.55 -3.67
C THR A 47 6.02 -1.74 -3.38
N ALA A 48 5.45 -2.94 -3.20
CA ALA A 48 6.23 -4.15 -2.99
C ALA A 48 7.05 -4.55 -4.23
N LEU A 49 6.48 -4.44 -5.43
CA LEU A 49 7.16 -4.71 -6.70
C LEU A 49 8.33 -3.74 -6.93
N ASP A 50 8.11 -2.44 -6.72
CA ASP A 50 9.15 -1.43 -6.89
C ASP A 50 10.30 -1.65 -5.90
N SER A 51 9.97 -2.04 -4.66
CA SER A 51 10.98 -2.34 -3.64
C SER A 51 11.82 -3.56 -4.02
N ARG A 52 11.21 -4.58 -4.64
CA ARG A 52 11.90 -5.80 -5.05
C ARG A 52 12.99 -5.53 -6.08
N ILE A 53 12.73 -4.68 -7.07
CA ILE A 53 13.71 -4.37 -8.13
C ILE A 53 14.99 -3.79 -7.52
N VAL A 54 14.85 -2.77 -6.67
CA VAL A 54 16.00 -2.09 -6.03
C VAL A 54 16.77 -3.04 -5.12
N ILE A 55 16.07 -3.87 -4.34
CA ILE A 55 16.70 -4.84 -3.44
C ILE A 55 17.48 -5.90 -4.22
N GLU A 56 16.92 -6.44 -5.30
CA GLU A 56 17.61 -7.44 -6.13
C GLU A 56 18.84 -6.86 -6.84
N GLN A 57 18.76 -5.60 -7.30
CA GLN A 57 19.91 -4.88 -7.87
C GLN A 57 21.03 -4.70 -6.83
N ALA A 58 20.71 -4.20 -5.64
CA ALA A 58 21.69 -4.00 -4.58
C ALA A 58 22.38 -5.32 -4.19
N LYS A 59 21.59 -6.41 -4.07
CA LYS A 59 22.09 -7.75 -3.78
C LYS A 59 23.04 -8.25 -4.87
N GLY A 60 22.68 -8.07 -6.14
CA GLY A 60 23.54 -8.45 -7.28
C GLY A 60 24.84 -7.65 -7.33
N ILE A 61 24.77 -6.33 -7.13
CA ILE A 61 25.95 -5.46 -7.09
C ILE A 61 26.89 -5.85 -5.95
N TYR A 62 26.35 -6.10 -4.75
CA TYR A 62 27.19 -6.50 -3.62
C TYR A 62 27.78 -7.91 -3.80
N ALA A 63 26.99 -8.87 -4.30
CA ALA A 63 27.46 -10.22 -4.59
C ALA A 63 28.65 -10.21 -5.57
N GLU A 64 28.55 -9.41 -6.63
CA GLU A 64 29.62 -9.28 -7.63
C GLU A 64 30.86 -8.58 -7.05
N ARG A 65 30.69 -7.42 -6.40
CA ARG A 65 31.81 -6.65 -5.84
C ARG A 65 32.54 -7.34 -4.71
N ALA A 66 31.82 -8.00 -3.82
CA ALA A 66 32.39 -8.73 -2.70
C ALA A 66 32.79 -10.17 -3.06
N ASN A 67 32.51 -10.63 -4.29
CA ASN A 67 32.72 -11.99 -4.75
C ASN A 67 32.11 -13.03 -3.79
N VAL A 68 30.85 -12.81 -3.40
CA VAL A 68 30.08 -13.69 -2.51
C VAL A 68 28.82 -14.18 -3.21
N ASP A 69 28.22 -15.25 -2.68
CA ASP A 69 26.93 -15.71 -3.19
C ASP A 69 25.78 -14.75 -2.82
N MET A 70 24.66 -14.90 -3.53
CA MET A 70 23.47 -14.07 -3.35
C MET A 70 22.84 -14.18 -1.95
N THR A 71 23.02 -15.30 -1.24
CA THR A 71 22.53 -15.52 0.12
C THR A 71 23.33 -14.67 1.11
N VAL A 72 24.65 -14.66 0.98
CA VAL A 72 25.54 -13.81 1.79
C VAL A 72 25.25 -12.33 1.53
N ALA A 73 25.08 -11.93 0.27
CA ALA A 73 24.72 -10.56 -0.08
C ALA A 73 23.35 -10.14 0.52
N TRP A 74 22.37 -11.03 0.48
CA TRP A 74 21.08 -10.80 1.12
C TRP A 74 21.19 -10.61 2.63
N GLN A 75 22.00 -11.45 3.28
CA GLN A 75 22.25 -11.35 4.73
C GLN A 75 22.94 -10.03 5.08
N ALA A 76 23.93 -9.59 4.30
CA ALA A 76 24.60 -8.31 4.51
C ALA A 76 23.62 -7.12 4.48
N LEU A 77 22.79 -7.02 3.43
CA LEU A 77 21.74 -6.01 3.33
C LEU A 77 20.79 -6.03 4.52
N ARG A 78 20.38 -7.24 4.95
CA ARG A 78 19.43 -7.41 6.06
C ARG A 78 20.05 -7.10 7.42
N ASN A 79 21.31 -7.47 7.63
CA ASN A 79 22.05 -7.19 8.85
C ASN A 79 22.25 -5.68 8.99
N HIS A 80 22.67 -5.02 7.90
CA HIS A 80 22.81 -3.57 7.90
C HIS A 80 21.47 -2.87 8.23
N SER A 81 20.39 -3.25 7.55
CA SER A 81 19.03 -2.75 7.82
C SER A 81 18.61 -2.90 9.29
N ARG A 82 18.89 -4.06 9.90
CA ARG A 82 18.53 -4.33 11.30
C ARG A 82 19.40 -3.57 12.29
N ASN A 83 20.72 -3.53 12.06
CA ASN A 83 21.68 -2.90 12.97
C ASN A 83 21.52 -1.37 12.99
N HIS A 84 21.03 -0.79 11.89
CA HIS A 84 20.85 0.65 11.74
C HIS A 84 19.38 1.09 11.81
N ASN A 85 18.45 0.16 12.06
CA ASN A 85 17.00 0.42 12.08
C ASN A 85 16.49 1.15 10.83
N MET A 86 17.02 0.79 9.66
CA MET A 86 16.67 1.36 8.36
C MET A 86 15.77 0.42 7.59
N ARG A 87 14.87 0.94 6.74
CA ARG A 87 14.11 0.09 5.84
C ARG A 87 15.06 -0.52 4.81
N LEU A 88 14.82 -1.77 4.46
CA LEU A 88 15.69 -2.52 3.55
C LEU A 88 15.78 -1.88 2.15
N ARG A 89 14.68 -1.31 1.65
CA ARG A 89 14.67 -0.55 0.39
C ARG A 89 15.62 0.65 0.48
N ASP A 90 15.62 1.37 1.59
CA ASP A 90 16.44 2.57 1.77
C ASP A 90 17.93 2.20 1.84
N VAL A 91 18.27 1.10 2.53
CA VAL A 91 19.63 0.53 2.52
C VAL A 91 20.06 0.15 1.09
N ALA A 92 19.19 -0.54 0.34
CA ALA A 92 19.48 -0.92 -1.03
C ALA A 92 19.68 0.30 -1.94
N THR A 93 18.83 1.33 -1.81
CA THR A 93 18.96 2.59 -2.55
C THR A 93 20.26 3.32 -2.21
N ALA A 94 20.57 3.49 -0.93
CA ALA A 94 21.79 4.16 -0.47
C ALA A 94 23.06 3.41 -0.94
N TYR A 95 23.05 2.08 -0.86
CA TYR A 95 24.15 1.25 -1.35
C TYR A 95 24.36 1.39 -2.86
N ILE A 96 23.27 1.32 -3.65
CA ILE A 96 23.34 1.53 -5.11
C ILE A 96 23.85 2.94 -5.44
N GLY A 97 23.42 3.94 -4.67
CA GLY A 97 23.85 5.33 -4.81
C GLY A 97 25.29 5.60 -4.36
N GLY A 98 25.96 4.63 -3.72
CA GLY A 98 27.30 4.80 -3.15
C GLY A 98 27.33 5.68 -1.89
N GLU A 99 26.17 5.93 -1.28
CA GLU A 99 26.02 6.70 -0.04
C GLU A 99 26.30 5.84 1.21
N LEU A 100 26.39 4.52 1.01
CA LEU A 100 26.57 3.54 2.06
C LEU A 100 27.52 2.43 1.60
N GLU A 101 28.38 1.99 2.51
CA GLU A 101 29.10 0.72 2.39
C GLU A 101 28.44 -0.34 3.29
N LEU A 102 28.39 -1.57 2.77
CA LEU A 102 27.85 -2.70 3.52
C LEU A 102 28.99 -3.43 4.22
N ASP A 103 28.88 -3.57 5.55
CA ASP A 103 29.83 -4.37 6.32
C ASP A 103 29.65 -5.86 6.03
N ILE A 104 30.79 -6.54 5.89
CA ILE A 104 30.86 -7.99 5.96
C ILE A 104 30.83 -8.32 7.46
N GLY A 105 29.62 -8.57 7.98
CA GLY A 105 29.44 -9.03 9.37
C GLY A 105 30.23 -10.28 9.69
#